data_AF-A0A376U6U6-F1
#
_entry.id   AF-A0A376U6U6-F1
#
_cell.length_a   1.000
_cell.length_b   1.000
_cell.length_c   1.000
_cell.angle_alpha   90.00
_cell.angle_beta   90.00
_cell.angle_gamma   90.00
#
_symmetry.space_group_name_H-M   'P 1'
#
loop_
_entity.id
_entity.type
_entity.pdbx_description
1 polymer ?
#
loop_
_entity_poly.entity_id
_entity_poly.type
_entity_poly.pdbx_seq_one_letter_code
_entity_poly.pdbx_strand_id
1 'polypeptide(L)'
;MAPQAVAKTAAATTASQPEIASGSAMIVDLNTNKVIYSNHPDLVRPIASISKLMTAMVVLDARLPLDEKLKWISANAGDERGLFARTTE
;
A
#
# COMPACT_ATOMS: atom_id res chain seq x y z
N MET A 1 -31.58 56.19 -7.42
CA MET A 1 -31.51 54.72 -7.51
C MET A 1 -30.21 54.36 -8.19
N ALA A 2 -29.29 53.68 -7.50
CA ALA A 2 -28.07 53.14 -8.09
C ALA A 2 -28.21 51.61 -8.15
N PRO A 3 -27.87 50.94 -9.27
CA PRO A 3 -27.92 49.50 -9.34
C PRO A 3 -26.74 48.91 -8.56
N GLN A 4 -27.04 48.15 -7.50
CA GLN A 4 -26.03 47.37 -6.80
C GLN A 4 -25.76 46.10 -7.59
N ALA A 5 -24.49 45.87 -7.92
CA ALA A 5 -24.02 44.67 -8.60
C ALA A 5 -24.22 43.45 -7.69
N VAL A 6 -25.01 42.49 -8.15
CA VAL A 6 -25.23 41.22 -7.47
C VAL A 6 -23.93 40.41 -7.55
N ALA A 7 -23.29 40.20 -6.40
CA ALA A 7 -22.09 39.37 -6.31
C ALA A 7 -22.43 37.95 -6.78
N LYS A 8 -21.74 37.48 -7.83
CA LYS A 8 -21.84 36.12 -8.32
C LYS A 8 -21.29 35.19 -7.25
N THR A 9 -22.18 34.44 -6.60
CA THR A 9 -21.82 33.38 -5.66
C THR A 9 -20.87 32.42 -6.36
N ALA A 10 -19.63 32.33 -5.88
CA ALA A 10 -18.66 31.38 -6.36
C ALA A 10 -19.20 29.96 -6.07
N ALA A 11 -19.53 29.22 -7.13
CA ALA A 11 -19.92 27.83 -7.02
C ALA A 11 -18.76 27.06 -6.37
N ALA A 12 -19.02 26.42 -5.23
CA ALA A 12 -18.06 25.53 -4.60
C ALA A 12 -17.71 24.42 -5.59
N THR A 13 -16.46 24.39 -6.06
CA THR A 13 -15.94 23.29 -6.85
C THR A 13 -15.88 22.07 -5.93
N THR A 14 -16.84 21.16 -6.06
CA THR A 14 -16.75 19.84 -5.45
C THR A 14 -15.47 19.20 -5.98
N ALA A 15 -14.47 18.99 -5.13
CA ALA A 15 -13.24 18.30 -5.51
C ALA A 15 -13.65 16.93 -6.09
N SER A 16 -13.32 16.69 -7.36
CA SER A 16 -13.58 15.41 -8.00
C SER A 16 -12.84 14.32 -7.23
N GLN A 17 -13.54 13.24 -6.90
CA GLN A 17 -12.90 12.06 -6.32
C GLN A 17 -11.80 11.54 -7.25
N PRO A 18 -10.72 10.95 -6.70
CA PRO A 18 -9.65 10.40 -7.52
C PRO A 18 -10.16 9.27 -8.40
N GLU A 19 -9.74 9.27 -9.67
CA GLU A 19 -9.95 8.16 -10.57
C GLU A 19 -8.90 7.07 -10.28
N ILE A 20 -9.35 5.89 -9.90
CA ILE A 20 -8.50 4.78 -9.46
C ILE A 20 -8.79 3.55 -10.33
N ALA A 21 -7.78 3.04 -11.03
CA ALA A 21 -7.88 1.87 -11.90
C ALA A 21 -7.76 0.51 -11.16
N SER A 22 -7.87 0.51 -9.83
CA SER A 22 -7.82 -0.69 -9.00
C SER A 22 -9.23 -1.13 -8.60
N GLY A 23 -9.49 -2.44 -8.57
CA GLY A 23 -10.76 -2.97 -8.09
C GLY A 23 -11.03 -2.76 -6.59
N SER A 24 -10.04 -2.28 -5.82
CA SER A 24 -10.17 -1.79 -4.43
C SER A 24 -9.07 -0.79 -4.15
N ALA A 25 -9.38 0.22 -3.34
CA ALA A 25 -8.39 1.18 -2.88
C ALA A 25 -8.81 1.84 -1.57
N MET A 26 -7.82 2.28 -0.80
CA MET A 26 -8.01 3.05 0.42
C MET A 26 -6.87 4.07 0.53
N ILE A 27 -7.22 5.33 0.81
CA ILE A 27 -6.26 6.41 1.04
C ILE A 27 -6.40 6.83 2.50
N VAL A 28 -5.30 6.78 3.23
CA VAL A 28 -5.24 7.11 4.65
C VAL A 28 -4.17 8.17 4.86
N ASP A 29 -4.50 9.21 5.62
CA ASP A 29 -3.50 10.12 6.16
C ASP A 29 -2.73 9.41 7.29
N LEU A 30 -1.43 9.18 7.12
CA LEU A 30 -0.61 8.45 8.10
C LEU A 30 -0.37 9.21 9.41
N ASN A 31 -0.53 10.54 9.43
CA ASN A 31 -0.37 11.33 10.66
C ASN A 31 -1.62 11.25 11.54
N THR A 32 -2.79 11.30 10.91
CA THR A 32 -4.09 11.36 11.61
C THR A 32 -4.84 10.03 11.62
N ASN A 33 -4.37 9.05 10.85
CA ASN A 33 -5.07 7.80 10.53
C ASN A 33 -6.46 7.99 9.92
N LYS A 34 -6.74 9.18 9.36
CA LYS A 34 -8.04 9.49 8.75
C LYS A 34 -8.12 8.90 7.36
N VAL A 35 -9.20 8.15 7.10
CA VAL A 35 -9.54 7.69 5.75
C VAL A 35 -10.02 8.88 4.93
N ILE A 36 -9.35 9.14 3.81
CA ILE A 36 -9.68 10.21 2.85
C ILE A 36 -10.51 9.65 1.70
N TYR A 37 -10.30 8.37 1.36
CA TYR A 37 -11.00 7.67 0.29
C TYR A 37 -11.05 6.17 0.58
N SER A 38 -12.15 5.51 0.23
CA SER A 38 -12.31 4.06 0.35
C SER A 38 -13.20 3.52 -0.78
N ASN A 39 -12.76 2.43 -1.41
CA ASN A 39 -13.50 1.68 -2.42
C ASN A 39 -13.24 0.19 -2.19
N HIS A 40 -14.29 -0.54 -1.77
CA HIS A 40 -14.22 -1.96 -1.39
C HIS A 40 -13.02 -2.31 -0.47
N PRO A 41 -12.81 -1.62 0.67
CA PRO A 41 -11.62 -1.80 1.50
C PRO A 41 -11.53 -3.20 2.14
N ASP A 42 -12.66 -3.84 2.42
CA ASP A 42 -12.73 -5.15 3.10
C ASP A 42 -12.85 -6.35 2.13
N LEU A 43 -12.76 -6.10 0.82
CA LEU A 43 -12.90 -7.14 -0.19
C LEU A 43 -11.63 -8.00 -0.27
N VAL A 44 -11.72 -9.26 0.16
CA VAL A 44 -10.61 -10.22 0.16
C VAL A 44 -10.21 -10.62 -1.27
N ARG A 45 -8.91 -10.53 -1.58
CA ARG A 45 -8.31 -10.87 -2.88
C ARG A 45 -6.86 -11.34 -2.72
N PRO A 46 -6.26 -12.04 -3.71
CA PRO A 46 -4.84 -12.31 -3.71
C PRO A 46 -4.03 -11.02 -3.61
N ILE A 47 -3.16 -10.91 -2.59
CA ILE A 47 -2.39 -9.70 -2.29
C ILE A 47 -1.02 -9.65 -2.99
N ALA A 48 -0.66 -10.72 -3.71
CA ALA A 48 0.60 -10.87 -4.45
C ALA A 48 1.83 -10.47 -3.60
N SER A 49 2.69 -9.59 -4.11
CA SER A 49 3.93 -9.21 -3.43
C SER A 49 3.74 -8.45 -2.11
N ILE A 50 2.53 -7.97 -1.78
CA ILE A 50 2.25 -7.36 -0.47
C ILE A 50 2.47 -8.37 0.67
N SER A 51 2.35 -9.69 0.40
CA SER A 51 2.71 -10.73 1.35
C SER A 51 4.15 -10.60 1.87
N LYS A 52 5.09 -10.06 1.07
CA LYS A 52 6.48 -9.84 1.49
C LYS A 52 6.59 -8.85 2.65
N LEU A 53 5.67 -7.87 2.74
CA LEU A 53 5.64 -6.93 3.86
C LEU A 53 5.33 -7.67 5.16
N MET A 54 4.33 -8.56 5.16
CA MET A 54 4.01 -9.38 6.32
C MET A 54 5.17 -10.31 6.69
N THR A 55 5.83 -10.93 5.70
CA THR A 55 7.03 -11.73 5.96
C THR A 55 8.14 -10.91 6.60
N ALA A 56 8.37 -9.68 6.13
CA ALA A 56 9.36 -8.79 6.72
C ALA A 56 9.00 -8.40 8.16
N MET A 57 7.72 -8.09 8.43
CA MET A 57 7.24 -7.77 9.78
C MET A 57 7.47 -8.92 10.75
N VAL A 58 7.16 -10.17 10.35
CA VAL A 58 7.42 -11.36 11.18
C VAL A 58 8.91 -11.53 11.49
N VAL A 59 9.79 -11.28 10.53
CA VAL A 59 11.25 -11.36 10.76
C VAL A 59 11.74 -10.26 11.70
N LEU A 60 11.21 -9.03 11.56
CA LEU A 60 11.54 -7.91 12.45
C LEU A 60 11.06 -8.17 13.88
N ASP A 61 9.85 -8.71 14.05
CA ASP A 61 9.29 -9.09 15.34
C ASP A 61 10.12 -10.18 16.02
N ALA A 62 10.68 -11.12 15.24
CA ALA A 62 11.58 -12.16 15.72
C ALA A 62 12.97 -11.63 16.14
N ARG A 63 13.30 -10.37 15.83
CA ARG A 63 14.57 -9.70 16.19
C ARG A 63 15.81 -10.48 15.75
N LEU A 64 15.73 -11.19 14.62
CA LEU A 64 16.89 -11.89 14.05
C LEU A 64 17.96 -10.89 13.59
N PRO A 65 19.26 -11.21 13.70
CA PRO A 65 20.31 -10.33 13.19
C PRO A 65 20.14 -10.13 11.68
N LEU A 66 20.06 -8.88 11.24
CA LEU A 66 19.75 -8.54 9.84
C LEU A 66 20.96 -8.72 8.91
N ASP A 67 22.16 -8.78 9.49
CA ASP A 67 23.46 -8.97 8.86
C ASP A 67 23.95 -10.42 8.93
N GLU A 68 23.14 -11.34 9.48
CA GLU A 68 23.46 -12.76 9.50
C GLU A 68 23.56 -13.32 8.08
N LYS A 69 24.73 -13.85 7.71
CA LYS A 69 24.90 -14.59 6.46
C LYS A 69 24.23 -15.95 6.60
N LEU A 70 23.10 -16.11 5.90
CA LEU A 70 22.37 -17.37 5.86
C LEU A 70 23.07 -18.36 4.93
N LYS A 71 23.29 -19.59 5.41
CA LYS A 71 23.75 -20.70 4.56
C LYS A 71 22.59 -21.13 3.66
N TRP A 72 22.80 -21.06 2.35
CA TRP A 72 21.85 -21.63 1.40
C TRP A 72 21.87 -23.17 1.52
N ILE A 73 20.74 -23.75 1.92
CA ILE A 73 20.54 -25.20 1.94
C ILE A 73 19.52 -25.51 0.84
N SER A 74 19.97 -26.18 -0.22
CA SER A 74 19.06 -26.65 -1.26
C SER A 74 18.32 -27.89 -0.76
N ALA A 75 17.00 -27.79 -0.64
CA ALA A 75 16.16 -28.96 -0.38
C ALA A 75 15.98 -29.81 -1.65
N ASN A 76 16.25 -29.24 -2.84
CA ASN A 76 16.18 -29.90 -4.14
C ASN A 76 17.23 -29.31 -5.09
N ALA A 77 18.28 -30.06 -5.42
CA ALA A 77 19.35 -29.65 -6.33
C ALA A 77 18.92 -29.61 -7.82
N GLY A 78 17.67 -29.24 -8.14
CA GLY A 78 17.15 -29.37 -9.51
C GLY A 78 15.86 -28.63 -9.88
N ASP A 79 15.38 -27.66 -9.09
CA ASP A 79 14.22 -26.85 -9.50
C ASP A 79 14.50 -25.35 -9.34
N GLU A 80 14.67 -24.65 -10.47
CA GLU A 80 15.07 -23.24 -10.54
C GLU A 80 13.90 -22.26 -10.33
N ARG A 81 12.84 -22.66 -9.62
CA ARG A 81 11.65 -21.81 -9.41
C ARG A 81 11.25 -21.74 -7.94
N GLY A 82 11.68 -20.66 -7.29
CA GLY A 82 11.15 -20.28 -5.96
C GLY A 82 12.12 -19.47 -5.11
N LEU A 83 12.63 -18.36 -5.62
CA LEU A 83 13.54 -17.49 -4.88
C LEU A 83 12.81 -16.76 -3.75
N PHE A 84 12.91 -17.30 -2.53
CA PHE A 84 12.74 -16.58 -1.27
C PHE A 84 14.06 -16.67 -0.49
N ALA A 85 15.08 -15.96 -0.95
CA ALA A 85 16.36 -15.88 -0.25
C ALA A 85 16.74 -14.42 -0.02
N ARG A 86 17.15 -14.11 1.21
CA ARG A 86 17.99 -12.93 1.46
C ARG A 86 19.37 -13.28 0.91
N THR A 87 19.77 -12.63 -0.18
CA THR A 87 21.08 -12.85 -0.80
C THR A 87 21.92 -11.58 -0.63
N THR A 88 23.14 -11.76 -0.14
CA THR A 88 24.26 -10.83 -0.32
C THR A 88 25.42 -11.69 -0.79
N GLU A 89 26.21 -11.17 -1.74
CA GLU A 89 27.38 -11.85 -2.32
C GLU A 89 28.46 -12.21 -1.27
#